data_AF-A0A563U0S9-F1
#
_entry.id   AF-A0A563U0S9-F1
#
_cell.length_a   1.000
_cell.length_b   1.000
_cell.length_c   1.000
_cell.angle_alpha   90.00
_cell.angle_beta   90.00
_cell.angle_gamma   90.00
#
_symmetry.space_group_name_H-M   'P 1'
#
loop_
_entity.id
_entity.type
_entity.pdbx_description
1 polymer ?
#
loop_
_entity_poly.entity_id
_entity_poly.type
_entity_poly.pdbx_seq_one_letter_code
_entity_poly.pdbx_strand_id
1 'polypeptide(L)'
;MSTPNYPTSGPEGTIPVNEAIDWAQNWRTYITTSGQVFNVESFEIPIIDFKNILLHNPDAESVRAYIGLEDATDPTTAKLMLVPVVDGHDVVVIPTTGNGGDGDGDQSNVYDVTKPCPPTCAPPTSPIRGF
;
A
#
# COMPACT_ATOMS: atom_id res chain seq x y z
N MET A 1 12.21 -1.74 -23.81
CA MET A 1 11.60 -2.85 -23.04
C MET A 1 10.13 -2.51 -22.90
N SER A 2 9.22 -3.39 -23.30
CA SER A 2 7.79 -3.20 -23.05
C SER A 2 7.57 -3.14 -21.53
N THR A 3 6.87 -2.12 -21.05
CA THR A 3 6.41 -2.07 -19.66
C THR A 3 5.58 -3.31 -19.37
N PRO A 4 5.81 -4.01 -18.24
CA PRO A 4 4.94 -5.11 -17.83
C PRO A 4 3.50 -4.58 -17.74
N ASN A 5 2.53 -5.33 -18.27
CA ASN A 5 1.13 -4.97 -18.11
C ASN A 5 0.71 -5.39 -16.70
N TYR A 6 0.53 -4.42 -15.83
CA TYR A 6 0.21 -4.64 -14.42
C TYR A 6 -1.31 -4.49 -14.16
N PRO A 7 -1.84 -5.18 -13.13
CA PRO A 7 -3.22 -4.98 -12.69
C PRO A 7 -3.60 -3.52 -12.45
N THR A 8 -4.72 -3.10 -13.02
CA THR A 8 -5.28 -1.73 -12.89
C THR A 8 -6.50 -1.65 -11.99
N SER A 9 -6.96 -2.78 -11.45
CA SER A 9 -8.09 -2.86 -10.54
C SER A 9 -7.91 -4.01 -9.56
N GLY A 10 -8.72 -4.06 -8.51
CA GLY A 10 -8.74 -5.15 -7.55
C GLY A 10 -9.90 -4.97 -6.56
N PRO A 11 -9.93 -5.78 -5.49
CA PRO A 11 -10.87 -5.63 -4.39
C PRO A 11 -10.85 -4.23 -3.76
N GLU A 12 -11.87 -3.90 -2.97
CA GLU A 12 -11.91 -2.66 -2.20
C GLU A 12 -10.64 -2.50 -1.35
N GLY A 13 -10.10 -1.28 -1.30
CA GLY A 13 -8.86 -0.98 -0.59
C GLY A 13 -7.59 -1.24 -1.40
N THR A 14 -7.69 -1.81 -2.61
CA THR A 14 -6.51 -1.96 -3.49
C THR A 14 -6.26 -0.75 -4.39
N ILE A 15 -4.99 -0.57 -4.73
CA ILE A 15 -4.52 0.38 -5.75
C ILE A 15 -3.91 -0.37 -6.94
N PRO A 16 -3.92 0.18 -8.16
CA PRO A 16 -3.15 -0.35 -9.28
C PRO A 16 -1.68 -0.62 -8.94
N VAL A 17 -1.09 -1.70 -9.46
CA VAL A 17 0.30 -2.05 -9.13
C VAL A 17 1.29 -1.04 -9.72
N ASN A 18 0.99 -0.46 -10.89
CA ASN A 18 1.80 0.63 -11.46
C ASN A 18 1.78 1.88 -10.57
N GLU A 19 0.63 2.23 -10.01
CA GLU A 19 0.48 3.35 -9.07
C GLU A 19 1.32 3.11 -7.80
N ALA A 20 1.28 1.89 -7.25
CA ALA A 20 2.13 1.51 -6.13
C ALA A 20 3.63 1.64 -6.44
N ILE A 21 4.05 1.24 -7.65
CA ILE A 21 5.44 1.36 -8.11
C ILE A 21 5.84 2.84 -8.18
N ASP A 22 5.00 3.69 -8.75
CA ASP A 22 5.24 5.12 -8.91
C ASP A 22 5.35 5.80 -7.54
N TRP A 23 4.45 5.48 -6.61
CA TRP A 23 4.51 6.02 -5.24
C TRP A 23 5.76 5.59 -4.50
N ALA A 24 6.19 4.33 -4.63
CA ALA A 24 7.45 3.86 -4.06
C ALA A 24 8.67 4.54 -4.71
N GLN A 25 8.61 4.89 -6.00
CA GLN A 25 9.65 5.68 -6.67
C GLN A 25 9.68 7.12 -6.16
N ASN A 26 8.52 7.75 -5.99
CA ASN A 26 8.40 9.09 -5.43
C ASN A 26 8.97 9.16 -4.00
N TRP A 27 8.67 8.18 -3.15
CA TRP A 27 9.26 8.07 -1.83
C TRP A 27 10.80 7.99 -1.88
N ARG A 28 11.35 7.11 -2.73
CA ARG A 28 12.81 6.99 -2.93
C ARG A 28 13.44 8.29 -3.43
N THR A 29 12.74 9.02 -4.29
CA THR A 29 13.17 10.33 -4.78
C THR A 29 13.14 11.36 -3.66
N TYR A 30 12.07 11.43 -2.88
CA TYR A 30 11.93 12.36 -1.76
C TYR A 30 13.04 12.20 -0.72
N ILE A 31 13.31 10.96 -0.26
CA ILE A 31 14.34 10.72 0.77
C ILE A 31 15.77 11.00 0.27
N THR A 32 15.99 10.97 -1.04
CA THR A 32 17.31 11.23 -1.64
C THR A 32 17.51 12.69 -2.03
N THR A 33 16.44 13.42 -2.37
CA THR A 33 16.56 14.74 -3.01
C THR A 33 15.97 15.91 -2.21
N SER A 34 14.98 15.68 -1.34
CA SER A 34 14.22 16.78 -0.75
C SER A 34 15.04 17.62 0.24
N GLY A 35 15.94 16.97 1.00
CA GLY A 35 16.59 17.58 2.16
C GLY A 35 15.62 17.96 3.29
N GLN A 36 14.35 17.58 3.17
CA GLN A 36 13.29 17.87 4.13
C GLN A 36 13.19 16.76 5.18
N VAL A 37 12.71 17.14 6.37
CA VAL A 37 12.36 16.16 7.41
C VAL A 37 11.00 15.57 7.06
N PHE A 38 10.94 14.24 6.95
CA PHE A 38 9.68 13.53 6.87
C PHE A 38 8.93 13.61 8.21
N ASN A 39 7.69 14.09 8.20
CA ASN A 39 6.94 14.46 9.40
C ASN A 39 5.56 13.81 9.50
N VAL A 40 5.34 12.68 8.82
CA VAL A 40 4.13 11.87 9.00
C VAL A 40 4.30 11.00 10.25
N GLU A 41 3.42 11.22 11.22
CA GLU A 41 3.48 10.63 12.56
C GLU A 41 2.79 9.26 12.61
N SER A 42 1.71 9.09 11.85
CA SER A 42 0.91 7.86 11.85
C SER A 42 0.10 7.71 10.56
N PHE A 43 -0.32 6.49 10.27
CA PHE A 43 -1.27 6.17 9.20
C PHE A 43 -2.55 5.59 9.81
N GLU A 44 -3.71 6.16 9.47
CA GLU A 44 -4.99 5.51 9.70
C GLU A 44 -5.23 4.51 8.57
N ILE A 45 -5.25 3.22 8.90
CA ILE A 45 -5.45 2.13 7.95
C ILE A 45 -6.87 1.61 8.11
N PRO A 46 -7.72 1.69 7.08
CA PRO A 46 -9.05 1.08 7.09
C PRO A 46 -9.00 -0.43 7.35
N ILE A 47 -9.90 -0.93 8.20
CA ILE A 47 -9.93 -2.36 8.56
C ILE A 47 -10.24 -3.27 7.37
N ILE A 48 -10.84 -2.74 6.31
CA ILE A 48 -11.18 -3.50 5.11
C ILE A 48 -9.92 -4.02 4.40
N ASP A 49 -8.82 -3.27 4.44
CA ASP A 49 -7.53 -3.64 3.83
C ASP A 49 -7.05 -4.96 4.44
N PHE A 50 -7.02 -5.05 5.78
CA PHE A 50 -6.63 -6.28 6.46
C PHE A 50 -7.60 -7.44 6.20
N LYS A 51 -8.91 -7.17 6.16
CA LYS A 51 -9.91 -8.21 5.86
C LYS A 51 -9.71 -8.79 4.46
N ASN A 52 -9.46 -7.94 3.46
CA ASN A 52 -9.27 -8.38 2.09
C ASN A 52 -7.90 -9.06 1.90
N ILE A 53 -6.84 -8.55 2.55
CA ILE A 53 -5.55 -9.24 2.61
C ILE A 53 -5.73 -10.68 3.10
N LEU A 54 -6.40 -10.87 4.24
CA LEU A 54 -6.63 -12.21 4.82
C LEU A 54 -7.57 -13.08 3.96
N LEU A 55 -8.59 -12.48 3.34
CA LEU A 55 -9.54 -13.19 2.50
C LEU A 55 -8.89 -13.73 1.22
N HIS A 56 -8.07 -12.93 0.55
CA HIS A 56 -7.47 -13.25 -0.74
C HIS A 56 -6.10 -13.93 -0.63
N ASN A 57 -5.50 -13.94 0.56
CA ASN A 57 -4.19 -14.53 0.81
C ASN A 57 -4.22 -15.40 2.08
N PRO A 58 -4.95 -16.53 2.07
CA PRO A 58 -5.08 -17.41 3.24
C PRO A 58 -3.73 -17.98 3.71
N ASP A 59 -2.78 -18.11 2.78
CA ASP A 59 -1.42 -18.62 3.04
C ASP A 59 -0.41 -17.49 3.32
N ALA A 60 -0.85 -16.23 3.43
CA ALA A 60 0.04 -15.12 3.77
C ALA A 60 0.64 -15.30 5.17
N GLU A 61 1.97 -15.26 5.22
CA GLU A 61 2.75 -15.38 6.45
C GLU A 61 2.84 -14.05 7.19
N SER A 62 2.86 -12.95 6.43
CA SER A 62 2.99 -11.59 6.94
C SER A 62 2.53 -10.56 5.90
N VAL A 63 2.55 -9.29 6.30
CA VAL A 63 2.34 -8.15 5.42
C VAL A 63 3.59 -7.29 5.46
N ARG A 64 4.12 -6.95 4.29
CA ARG A 64 5.17 -5.94 4.14
C ARG A 64 4.53 -4.59 3.90
N ALA A 65 4.95 -3.60 4.66
CA ALA A 65 4.53 -2.22 4.50
C ALA A 65 5.60 -1.42 3.76
N TYR A 66 5.19 -0.68 2.74
CA TYR A 66 6.01 0.26 2.00
C TYR A 66 5.49 1.68 2.19
N ILE A 67 6.39 2.64 2.33
CA ILE A 67 6.03 4.06 2.27
C ILE A 67 6.06 4.49 0.81
N GLY A 68 4.99 5.13 0.36
CA GLY A 68 4.87 5.78 -0.94
C GLY A 68 4.48 7.24 -0.79
N LEU A 69 4.70 8.04 -1.83
CA LEU A 69 4.16 9.41 -1.93
C LEU A 69 3.41 9.55 -3.25
N GLU A 70 2.22 10.15 -3.24
CA GLU A 70 1.54 10.51 -4.49
C GLU A 70 2.33 11.59 -5.24
N ASP A 71 2.99 12.50 -4.51
CA ASP A 71 3.88 13.53 -5.04
C ASP A 71 5.25 13.47 -4.34
N ALA A 72 6.32 13.28 -5.13
CA ALA A 72 7.69 13.22 -4.63
C ALA A 72 8.19 14.50 -3.93
N THR A 73 7.46 15.61 -4.04
CA THR A 73 7.81 16.91 -3.45
C THR A 73 6.96 17.27 -2.23
N ASP A 74 5.89 16.52 -1.95
CA ASP A 74 4.96 16.78 -0.85
C ASP A 74 4.85 15.58 0.10
N PRO A 75 5.50 15.62 1.28
CA PRO A 75 5.46 14.54 2.25
C PRO A 75 4.06 14.31 2.86
N THR A 76 3.14 15.27 2.74
CA THR A 76 1.77 15.12 3.26
C THR A 76 0.92 14.20 2.40
N THR A 77 1.38 13.88 1.18
CA THR A 77 0.78 12.88 0.29
C THR A 77 1.17 11.45 0.61
N ALA A 78 1.86 11.23 1.74
CA ALA A 78 2.36 9.91 2.09
C ALA A 78 1.26 8.88 2.22
N LYS A 79 1.61 7.67 1.80
CA LYS A 79 0.78 6.50 1.88
C LYS A 79 1.57 5.31 2.43
N LEU A 80 0.86 4.37 3.06
CA LEU A 80 1.43 3.15 3.59
C LEU A 80 0.82 1.95 2.85
N MET A 81 1.50 1.56 1.77
CA MET A 81 1.10 0.44 0.91
C MET A 81 1.37 -0.88 1.61
N LEU A 82 0.36 -1.74 1.69
CA LEU A 82 0.41 -3.05 2.33
C LEU A 82 0.42 -4.14 1.26
N VAL A 83 1.41 -5.03 1.32
CA VAL A 83 1.56 -6.14 0.38
C VAL A 83 1.70 -7.45 1.16
N PRO A 84 0.85 -8.46 0.88
CA PRO A 84 0.97 -9.78 1.51
C PRO A 84 2.27 -10.47 1.09
N VAL A 85 2.84 -11.23 2.02
CA VAL A 85 4.06 -12.02 1.81
C VAL A 85 3.73 -13.50 1.95
N VAL A 86 4.04 -14.27 0.91
CA VAL A 86 3.89 -15.73 0.85
C VAL A 86 5.25 -16.32 0.47
N ASP A 87 5.72 -17.33 1.19
CA ASP A 87 7.04 -17.94 1.00
C ASP A 87 8.20 -16.90 0.98
N GLY A 88 8.09 -15.86 1.81
CA GLY A 88 9.06 -14.75 1.86
C GLY A 88 9.04 -13.77 0.67
N HIS A 89 8.11 -13.93 -0.28
CA HIS A 89 7.97 -13.09 -1.47
C HIS A 89 6.73 -12.21 -1.43
N ASP A 90 6.87 -10.98 -1.94
CA ASP A 90 5.76 -10.04 -2.08
C ASP A 90 4.82 -10.48 -3.19
N VAL A 91 3.53 -10.60 -2.87
CA VAL A 91 2.49 -11.04 -3.81
C VAL A 91 1.67 -9.81 -4.22
N VAL A 92 2.08 -9.15 -5.30
CA VAL A 92 1.45 -7.91 -5.79
C VAL A 92 0.23 -8.13 -6.70
N VAL A 93 -0.06 -9.39 -7.06
CA VAL A 93 -1.20 -9.81 -7.88
C VAL A 93 -1.94 -10.91 -7.13
N ILE A 94 -3.27 -10.88 -7.12
CA ILE A 94 -4.06 -11.90 -6.41
C ILE A 94 -3.86 -13.26 -7.09
N PRO A 95 -3.41 -14.30 -6.36
CA PRO A 95 -3.23 -15.63 -6.94
C PRO A 95 -4.57 -16.23 -7.39
N THR A 96 -4.64 -16.75 -8.61
CA THR A 96 -5.81 -17.48 -9.09
C THR A 96 -5.80 -18.90 -8.54
N THR A 97 -6.46 -19.15 -7.40
CA THR A 97 -6.64 -20.52 -6.89
C THR A 97 -7.76 -21.21 -7.67
N GLY A 98 -7.42 -22.26 -8.44
CA GLY A 98 -8.29 -22.86 -9.44
C GLY A 98 -9.59 -23.53 -8.94
N ASN A 99 -10.72 -23.14 -9.54
CA ASN A 99 -11.71 -23.99 -10.23
C ASN A 99 -12.91 -23.13 -10.65
N GLY A 100 -13.02 -22.85 -11.95
CA GLY A 100 -14.32 -22.61 -12.59
C GLY A 100 -14.98 -21.23 -12.45
N GLY A 101 -14.20 -20.15 -12.45
CA GLY A 101 -14.73 -18.81 -12.72
C GLY A 101 -13.62 -17.95 -13.31
N ASP A 102 -13.90 -17.28 -14.41
CA ASP A 102 -13.01 -16.33 -15.09
C ASP A 102 -12.63 -15.17 -14.14
N GLY A 103 -11.69 -15.41 -13.24
CA GLY A 103 -10.99 -14.39 -12.47
C GLY A 103 -9.62 -14.25 -13.09
N ASP A 104 -9.49 -13.30 -14.01
CA ASP A 104 -8.22 -12.95 -14.63
C ASP A 104 -7.14 -12.77 -13.54
N GLY A 105 -5.93 -13.26 -13.79
CA GLY A 105 -4.73 -12.98 -12.98
C GLY A 105 -4.30 -11.51 -13.06
N ASP A 106 -5.26 -10.59 -13.07
CA ASP A 106 -5.16 -9.19 -13.45
C ASP A 106 -5.68 -8.27 -12.32
N GLN A 107 -5.85 -8.81 -11.10
CA GLN A 107 -6.27 -8.02 -9.93
C GLN A 107 -5.09 -7.68 -9.04
N SER A 108 -5.01 -6.40 -8.66
CA SER A 108 -3.99 -5.90 -7.74
C SER A 108 -4.19 -6.51 -6.36
N ASN A 109 -3.07 -6.79 -5.71
CA ASN A 109 -3.01 -7.24 -4.32
C ASN A 109 -2.17 -6.27 -3.46
N VAL A 110 -2.03 -5.04 -3.93
CA VAL A 110 -1.43 -3.94 -3.16
C VAL A 110 -2.57 -3.12 -2.56
N TYR A 111 -2.61 -3.04 -1.23
CA TYR A 111 -3.67 -2.36 -0.50
C TYR A 111 -3.17 -1.02 0.02
N ASP A 112 -3.93 0.03 -0.25
CA ASP A 112 -3.64 1.35 0.26
C ASP A 112 -4.86 2.29 0.17
N VAL A 113 -5.58 2.42 1.27
CA VAL A 113 -6.53 3.52 1.50
C VAL A 113 -6.16 4.29 2.75
N THR A 114 -4.85 4.37 3.02
CA THR A 114 -4.33 4.92 4.25
C THR A 114 -4.41 6.44 4.27
N LYS A 115 -4.66 7.01 5.46
CA LYS A 115 -4.65 8.46 5.67
C LYS A 115 -3.47 8.86 6.56
N PRO A 116 -2.54 9.69 6.07
CA PRO A 116 -1.43 10.17 6.89
C PRO A 116 -1.91 11.19 7.92
N CYS A 117 -1.19 11.24 9.05
CA CYS A 117 -1.25 12.30 10.04
C CYS A 117 0.08 13.07 10.03
N PRO A 118 0.07 14.39 9.81
CA PRO A 118 -1.04 15.22 9.31
C PRO A 118 -1.48 14.87 7.88
N PRO A 119 -2.71 15.22 7.43
CA PRO A 119 -3.71 16.04 8.13
C PRO A 119 -4.71 15.25 8.97
N THR A 120 -4.83 13.93 8.79
CA THR A 120 -5.85 13.12 9.47
C THR A 120 -5.27 12.44 10.68
N CYS A 121 -5.34 13.12 11.83
CA CYS A 121 -4.71 12.66 13.06
C CYS A 121 -5.70 12.11 14.07
N ALA A 122 -5.26 11.11 14.83
CA ALA A 122 -5.95 10.68 16.04
C ALA A 122 -6.19 11.87 17.00
N PRO A 123 -7.22 11.86 17.86
CA PRO A 123 -7.46 12.96 18.80
C PRO A 123 -6.21 13.29 19.63
N PRO A 124 -5.97 14.57 20.01
CA PRO A 124 -4.84 14.96 20.86
C PRO A 124 -4.81 14.25 22.23
N THR A 125 -5.94 13.68 22.65
CA THR A 125 -6.05 12.89 23.87
C THR A 125 -5.52 11.46 23.72
N SER A 126 -5.17 11.02 22.50
CA SER A 126 -4.56 9.71 22.26
C SER A 126 -3.17 9.66 22.90
N PRO A 127 -2.89 8.72 23.84
CA PRO A 127 -1.63 8.66 24.57
C PRO A 127 -0.40 8.49 23.68
N ILE A 128 -0.57 7.92 22.48
CA ILE A 128 0.52 7.67 21.53
C ILE A 128 0.81 8.84 20.59
N ARG A 129 -0.06 9.87 20.54
CA ARG A 129 0.14 11.07 19.69
C ARG A 129 0.88 12.20 20.43
N GLY A 130 0.78 12.25 21.75
CA GLY A 130 1.17 13.42 22.55
C GLY A 130 2.60 13.45 23.10
N PHE A 131 3.59 12.87 22.41
CA PHE A 131 5.00 12.92 22.82
C PHE A 131 5.88 13.64 21.80
#